data_AF-A0A6J4NAT2-F1
#
_entry.id   AF-A0A6J4NAT2-F1
#
_cell.length_a   1.000
_cell.length_b   1.000
_cell.length_c   1.000
_cell.angle_alpha   90.00
_cell.angle_beta   90.00
_cell.angle_gamma   90.00
#
_symmetry.space_group_name_H-M   'P 1'
#
loop_
_entity.id
_entity.type
_entity.pdbx_description
1 polymer ?
#
loop_
_entity_poly.entity_id
_entity_poly.type
_entity_poly.pdbx_seq_one_letter_code
_entity_poly.pdbx_strand_id
1 'polypeptide(L)'
;MKKEGTGDPRAPDIALSANVKMRELYFEEVPDPEVRFRGNTERNSVWGSRRENLPHEVREGVVYRNAGVRLRIASEVAGSGPDTSNGPDKEGGNANQERRRQSAGQRETETKKEKE
;
A
#
# COMPACT_ATOMS: atom_id res chain seq x y z
N MET A 1 6.24 -4.43 13.56
CA MET A 1 5.00 -4.07 12.84
C MET A 1 5.11 -4.69 11.46
N LYS A 2 4.21 -5.60 11.05
CA LYS A 2 4.24 -6.15 9.67
C LYS A 2 3.15 -5.51 8.82
N LYS A 3 3.40 -5.48 7.51
CA LYS A 3 2.58 -4.83 6.49
C LYS A 3 2.54 -5.71 5.24
N GLU A 4 1.46 -5.63 4.49
CA GLU A 4 1.31 -6.14 3.12
C GLU A 4 0.67 -5.02 2.27
N GLY A 5 1.06 -4.89 1.00
CA GLY A 5 0.69 -3.71 0.19
C GLY A 5 1.38 -2.43 0.69
N THR A 6 0.67 -1.30 0.71
CA THR A 6 1.24 -0.02 1.19
C THR A 6 1.39 0.03 2.72
N GLY A 7 0.64 -0.81 3.45
CA GLY A 7 0.60 -0.90 4.90
C GLY A 7 0.09 0.37 5.58
N ASP A 8 -0.77 1.13 4.91
CA ASP A 8 -1.49 2.31 5.42
C ASP A 8 -2.95 2.34 4.93
N PRO A 9 -3.80 1.38 5.36
CA PRO A 9 -5.21 1.40 5.00
C PRO A 9 -5.91 2.55 5.76
N ARG A 10 -6.22 3.64 5.03
CA ARG A 10 -6.80 4.86 5.61
C ARG A 10 -8.27 4.69 5.99
N ALA A 11 -9.01 3.90 5.20
CA ALA A 11 -10.40 3.55 5.42
C ALA A 11 -10.56 2.02 5.29
N PRO A 12 -10.05 1.25 6.27
CA PRO A 12 -10.02 -0.20 6.17
C PRO A 12 -11.43 -0.79 6.08
N ASP A 13 -11.63 -1.72 5.16
CA ASP A 13 -12.87 -2.50 5.04
C ASP A 13 -13.15 -3.27 6.33
N ILE A 14 -12.09 -3.79 6.95
CA ILE A 14 -12.14 -4.49 8.22
C ILE A 14 -11.00 -4.05 9.15
N ALA A 15 -11.36 -3.78 10.41
CA ALA A 15 -10.41 -3.49 11.46
C ALA A 15 -10.76 -4.29 12.72
N LEU A 16 -9.80 -5.08 13.20
CA LEU A 16 -9.87 -5.77 14.48
C LEU A 16 -8.96 -5.05 15.48
N SER A 17 -9.53 -4.69 16.62
CA SER A 17 -8.79 -4.07 17.72
C SER A 17 -9.03 -4.85 19.01
N ALA A 18 -7.98 -5.05 19.79
CA ALA A 18 -8.08 -5.66 21.11
C ALA A 18 -7.27 -4.84 22.12
N ASN A 19 -7.80 -4.72 23.33
CA ASN A 19 -7.12 -4.05 24.44
C ASN A 19 -7.21 -4.94 25.67
N VAL A 20 -6.06 -5.39 26.15
CA VAL A 20 -5.95 -6.26 27.32
C VAL A 20 -5.16 -5.53 28.38
N LYS A 21 -5.71 -5.50 29.60
CA LYS A 21 -5.04 -4.97 30.80
C LYS A 21 -4.94 -6.08 31.83
N MET A 22 -3.77 -6.22 32.45
CA MET A 22 -3.51 -7.22 33.47
C MET A 22 -2.91 -6.57 34.71
N ARG A 23 -3.34 -7.01 35.90
CA ARG A 23 -2.69 -6.61 37.16
C ARG A 23 -1.36 -7.34 37.33
N GLU A 24 -1.34 -8.62 37.02
CA GLU A 24 -0.16 -9.48 37.03
C GLU A 24 -0.21 -10.38 35.79
N LEU A 25 0.94 -10.57 35.15
CA LEU A 25 1.12 -11.45 34.01
C LEU A 25 2.40 -12.26 34.21
N TYR A 26 2.28 -13.57 34.11
CA TYR A 26 3.37 -14.53 34.21
C TYR A 26 3.42 -15.34 32.92
N PHE A 27 4.63 -15.55 32.39
CA PHE A 27 4.87 -16.43 31.27
C PHE A 27 5.57 -17.69 31.78
N GLU A 28 4.90 -18.84 31.65
CA GLU A 28 5.50 -20.15 31.87
C GLU A 28 6.49 -20.50 30.75
N GLU A 29 6.15 -20.11 29.52
CA GLU A 29 6.96 -20.21 28.31
C GLU A 29 6.90 -18.89 27.54
N VAL A 30 8.00 -18.46 26.91
CA VAL A 30 8.00 -17.25 26.07
C VAL A 30 7.16 -17.48 24.81
N PRO A 31 6.13 -16.65 24.52
CA PRO A 31 5.30 -16.84 23.34
C PRO A 31 6.01 -16.37 22.06
N ASP A 32 5.77 -17.08 20.94
CA ASP A 32 6.16 -16.67 19.58
C ASP A 32 4.91 -16.31 18.73
N PRO A 33 4.31 -15.11 18.90
CA PRO A 33 3.08 -14.75 18.23
C PRO A 33 3.30 -14.34 16.77
N GLU A 34 2.54 -14.96 15.86
CA GLU A 34 2.53 -14.60 14.45
C GLU A 34 1.14 -14.14 13.97
N VAL A 35 1.10 -13.08 13.17
CA VAL A 35 -0.10 -12.68 12.40
C VAL A 35 0.14 -13.02 10.93
N ARG A 36 -0.79 -13.78 10.35
CA ARG A 36 -0.80 -14.16 8.94
C ARG A 36 -2.06 -13.63 8.27
N PHE A 37 -1.90 -12.96 7.14
CA PHE A 37 -3.00 -12.60 6.26
C PHE A 37 -3.16 -13.72 5.21
N ARG A 38 -4.34 -14.33 5.13
CA ARG A 38 -4.63 -15.41 4.18
C ARG A 38 -5.61 -14.91 3.11
N GLY A 39 -5.51 -15.48 1.90
CA GLY A 39 -6.33 -15.12 0.74
C GLY A 39 -5.48 -14.69 -0.46
N ASN A 40 -6.07 -14.73 -1.66
CA ASN A 40 -5.36 -14.49 -2.92
C ASN A 40 -5.63 -13.11 -3.52
N THR A 41 -6.59 -12.36 -2.98
CA THR A 41 -6.89 -11.00 -3.44
C THR A 41 -5.76 -10.05 -3.02
N GLU A 42 -5.41 -9.13 -3.92
CA GLU A 42 -4.55 -8.00 -3.61
C GLU A 42 -5.13 -7.21 -2.43
N ARG A 43 -4.27 -6.83 -1.49
CA ARG A 43 -4.70 -6.22 -0.23
C ARG A 43 -3.66 -5.26 0.29
N ASN A 44 -4.14 -4.23 0.98
CA ASN A 44 -3.34 -3.34 1.76
C ASN A 44 -3.65 -3.60 3.25
N SER A 45 -2.73 -4.26 3.94
CA SER A 45 -2.94 -4.75 5.31
C SER A 45 -1.81 -4.34 6.23
N VAL A 46 -2.17 -4.08 7.48
CA VAL A 46 -1.21 -3.72 8.53
C VAL A 46 -1.61 -4.35 9.86
N TRP A 47 -0.62 -4.82 10.60
CA TRP A 47 -0.81 -5.12 12.01
C TRP A 47 0.24 -4.47 12.89
N GLY A 48 -0.21 -4.06 14.06
CA GLY A 48 0.64 -3.45 15.09
C GLY A 48 0.17 -3.82 16.48
N SER A 49 1.14 -3.93 17.39
CA SER A 49 0.89 -4.08 18.81
C SER A 49 1.66 -3.01 19.58
N ARG A 50 1.01 -2.40 20.57
CA ARG A 50 1.64 -1.52 21.55
C ARG A 50 1.55 -2.18 22.91
N ARG A 51 2.71 -2.28 23.56
CA ARG A 51 2.85 -2.86 24.89
C ARG A 51 3.10 -1.76 25.93
N GLU A 52 2.55 -1.94 27.12
CA GLU A 52 2.74 -1.10 28.29
C GLU A 52 3.26 -1.96 29.42
N ASN A 53 4.33 -1.52 30.08
CA ASN A 53 5.02 -2.25 31.16
C ASN A 53 5.42 -3.70 30.80
N LEU A 54 5.66 -3.95 29.51
CA LEU A 54 6.22 -5.20 29.00
C LEU A 54 7.39 -4.89 28.08
N PRO A 55 8.53 -5.60 28.22
CA PRO A 55 9.64 -5.48 27.28
C PRO A 55 9.27 -6.00 25.89
N HIS A 56 10.13 -5.71 24.92
CA HIS A 56 10.00 -6.28 23.58
C HIS A 56 10.10 -7.81 23.62
N GLU A 57 11.09 -8.32 24.35
CA GLU A 57 11.29 -9.73 24.64
C GLU A 57 10.96 -10.00 26.10
N VAL A 58 9.91 -10.80 26.33
CA VAL A 58 9.52 -11.23 27.68
C VAL A 58 10.36 -12.43 28.11
N ARG A 59 10.41 -12.67 29.42
CA ARG A 59 11.21 -13.75 30.01
C ARG A 59 10.31 -14.70 30.79
N GLU A 60 10.65 -15.98 30.69
CA GLU A 60 10.09 -17.03 31.55
C GLU A 60 10.40 -16.75 33.02
N GLY A 61 9.47 -17.14 33.90
CA GLY A 61 9.66 -17.02 35.34
C GLY A 61 9.46 -15.62 35.91
N VAL A 62 9.21 -14.59 35.07
CA VAL A 62 9.07 -13.19 35.51
C VAL A 62 7.60 -12.79 35.61
N VAL A 63 7.23 -12.17 36.74
CA VAL A 63 5.90 -11.56 36.94
C VAL A 63 5.94 -10.08 36.55
N TYR A 64 5.20 -9.74 35.51
CA TYR A 64 5.00 -8.36 35.06
C TYR A 64 3.76 -7.78 35.73
N ARG A 65 3.88 -6.58 36.29
CA ARG A 65 2.79 -5.91 37.03
C ARG A 65 2.23 -4.75 36.25
N ASN A 66 0.90 -4.57 36.33
CA ASN A 66 0.16 -3.50 35.66
C ASN A 66 0.49 -3.42 34.15
N ALA A 67 0.47 -4.58 33.49
CA ALA A 67 0.80 -4.75 32.08
C ALA A 67 -0.40 -4.45 31.18
N GLY A 68 -0.12 -4.02 29.95
CA GLY A 68 -1.14 -3.77 28.94
C GLY A 68 -0.67 -4.10 27.54
N VAL A 69 -1.60 -4.60 26.71
CA VAL A 69 -1.36 -4.85 25.29
C VAL A 69 -2.53 -4.31 24.48
N ARG A 70 -2.22 -3.45 23.51
CA ARG A 70 -3.16 -3.00 22.47
C ARG A 70 -2.75 -3.60 21.15
N LEU A 71 -3.68 -4.27 20.49
CA LEU A 71 -3.51 -4.85 19.16
C LEU A 71 -4.41 -4.11 18.18
N ARG A 72 -3.89 -3.85 16.98
CA ARG A 72 -4.67 -3.41 15.83
C ARG A 72 -4.24 -4.21 14.60
N ILE A 73 -5.22 -4.77 13.90
CA ILE A 73 -5.09 -5.40 12.59
C ILE A 73 -6.10 -4.70 11.68
N ALA A 74 -5.64 -4.15 10.56
CA ALA A 74 -6.49 -3.45 9.60
C ALA A 74 -6.16 -3.92 8.19
N SER A 75 -7.19 -4.06 7.36
CA SER A 75 -7.06 -4.54 5.99
C SER A 75 -8.10 -3.86 5.10
N GLU A 76 -7.68 -3.52 3.88
CA GLU A 76 -8.55 -3.15 2.78
C GLU A 76 -8.19 -3.99 1.54
N VAL A 77 -9.19 -4.27 0.71
CA VAL A 77 -8.97 -4.91 -0.59
C VAL A 77 -8.31 -3.88 -1.52
N ALA A 78 -7.12 -4.19 -2.01
CA ALA A 78 -6.47 -3.38 -3.02
C ALA A 78 -6.99 -3.84 -4.38
N GLY A 79 -7.66 -2.96 -5.12
CA GLY A 79 -8.28 -3.31 -6.40
C GLY A 79 -9.76 -2.98 -6.49
N SER A 80 -10.10 -1.72 -6.25
CA SER A 80 -11.19 -1.08 -6.96
C SER A 80 -10.78 0.37 -7.19
N GLY A 81 -9.87 0.56 -8.16
CA GLY A 81 -9.93 1.82 -8.91
C GLY A 81 -11.36 1.96 -9.44
N PRO A 82 -11.92 3.18 -9.57
CA PRO A 82 -13.23 3.32 -10.20
C PRO A 82 -13.16 2.58 -11.53
N ASP A 83 -14.12 1.69 -11.81
CA ASP A 83 -14.32 1.10 -13.12
C ASP A 83 -14.47 2.25 -14.13
N THR A 84 -13.35 2.71 -14.71
CA THR A 84 -13.37 3.54 -15.90
C THR A 84 -13.54 2.63 -17.11
N SER A 85 -14.53 1.73 -17.06
CA SER A 85 -15.13 1.08 -18.21
C SER A 85 -16.28 1.94 -18.73
N ASN A 86 -15.99 3.22 -18.99
CA ASN A 86 -16.85 4.10 -19.75
C ASN A 86 -15.97 4.94 -20.68
N GLY A 87 -15.28 4.27 -21.60
CA GLY A 87 -14.83 4.91 -22.82
C GLY A 87 -16.01 4.92 -23.80
N PRO A 88 -16.49 6.08 -24.28
CA PRO A 88 -17.53 6.08 -25.30
C PRO A 88 -16.95 5.53 -26.60
N ASP A 89 -17.66 4.57 -27.18
CA ASP A 89 -17.44 4.08 -28.54
C ASP A 89 -17.29 5.29 -29.49
N LYS A 90 -16.13 5.41 -30.12
CA LYS A 90 -15.95 6.26 -31.29
C LYS A 90 -15.55 5.39 -32.47
N GLU A 91 -16.54 4.67 -32.98
CA GLU A 91 -16.68 4.45 -34.41
C GLU A 91 -16.84 5.83 -35.10
N GLY A 92 -16.15 6.01 -36.22
CA GLY A 92 -16.37 7.17 -37.09
C GLY A 92 -15.10 7.64 -37.78
N GLY A 93 -14.70 6.94 -38.84
CA GLY A 93 -13.70 7.46 -39.77
C GLY A 93 -14.17 8.73 -40.47
N ASN A 94 -13.24 9.61 -40.81
CA ASN A 94 -13.34 10.33 -42.06
C ASN A 94 -11.97 10.80 -42.54
N ALA A 95 -11.68 10.43 -43.79
CA ALA A 95 -10.56 10.91 -44.56
C ALA A 95 -10.75 12.40 -44.86
N ASN A 96 -9.68 13.19 -44.76
CA ASN A 96 -9.55 14.32 -45.67
C ASN A 96 -8.08 14.59 -45.96
N GLN A 97 -7.64 13.97 -47.05
CA GLN A 97 -6.43 14.29 -47.75
C GLN A 97 -6.73 15.48 -48.68
N GLU A 98 -5.76 16.38 -48.77
CA GLU A 98 -5.41 17.16 -49.96
C GLU A 98 -5.87 18.63 -50.12
N ARG A 99 -4.82 19.46 -50.30
CA ARG A 99 -4.72 20.68 -51.13
C ARG A 99 -5.01 22.02 -50.45
N ARG A 100 -3.93 22.65 -50.00
CA ARG A 100 -3.56 23.98 -50.53
C ARG A 100 -2.04 24.09 -50.74
N ARG A 101 -1.71 24.31 -52.00
CA ARG A 101 -0.38 24.48 -52.58
C ARG A 101 0.14 25.90 -52.32
N GLN A 102 1.45 25.97 -52.05
CA GLN A 102 2.45 26.90 -52.62
C GLN A 102 2.39 28.40 -52.29
N SER A 103 3.42 28.87 -51.59
CA SER A 103 4.35 29.97 -51.97
C SER A 103 5.15 30.37 -50.72
N ALA A 104 6.46 30.65 -50.69
CA ALA A 104 7.58 30.63 -51.61
C ALA A 104 8.82 31.06 -50.77
N GLY A 105 10.04 30.75 -51.23
CA GLY A 105 11.30 31.33 -50.73
C GLY A 105 12.17 30.31 -49.95
N GLN A 106 13.04 29.55 -50.63
CA GLN A 106 14.46 29.87 -50.90
C GLN A 106 15.31 29.91 -49.62
N ARG A 107 16.52 29.36 -49.51
CA ARG A 107 17.41 28.44 -50.25
C ARG A 107 18.67 28.37 -49.37
N GLU A 108 19.32 27.20 -49.28
CA GLU A 108 20.79 27.04 -49.01
C GLU A 108 21.29 27.46 -47.60
N THR A 109 22.25 26.85 -46.90
CA THR A 109 23.41 26.00 -47.21
C THR A 109 23.75 25.05 -46.04
N GLU A 110 24.49 23.99 -46.35
CA GLU A 110 25.29 23.13 -45.47
C GLU A 110 26.12 23.89 -44.40
N THR A 111 26.40 23.28 -43.24
CA THR A 111 27.73 22.72 -42.86
C THR A 111 27.83 22.47 -41.34
N LYS A 112 28.00 21.17 -41.01
CA LYS A 112 28.82 20.52 -39.97
C LYS A 112 29.58 21.39 -38.92
N LYS A 113 29.44 21.04 -37.63
CA LYS A 113 30.50 20.94 -36.59
C LYS A 113 29.92 20.31 -35.30
N GLU A 114 30.04 18.99 -35.13
CA GLU A 114 31.02 18.31 -34.24
C GLU A 114 32.14 19.11 -33.54
N LYS A 115 32.43 18.60 -32.32
CA LYS A 115 33.52 18.82 -31.35
C LYS A 115 33.34 19.98 -30.35
N GLU A 116 33.14 19.65 -29.07
CA GLU A 116 34.14 19.19 -28.06
C GLU A 116 34.92 20.37 -27.48
#